data_AF-A0A7S0HBT9-F1
#
_entry.id   AF-A0A7S0HBT9-F1
#
_cell.length_a   1.000
_cell.length_b   1.000
_cell.length_c   1.000
_cell.angle_alpha   90.00
_cell.angle_beta   90.00
_cell.angle_gamma   90.00
#
_symmetry.space_group_name_H-M   'P 1'
#
loop_
_entity.id
_entity.type
_entity.pdbx_description
1 polymer ?
#
loop_
_entity_poly.entity_id
_entity_poly.type
_entity_poly.pdbx_seq_one_letter_code
_entity_poly.pdbx_strand_id
1 'polypeptide(L)'
;ALCKLQVTYGSVIQLQHVPTKRFLSATNFKYFHPSSSGQHQVIAVDQQDGYTHWRVMPRSGQRWELVKDVPVKNGEVIRLLNLRTSRNLHSHDGPISPLSKQREVSNFGEEYGSIDSNDNWVVKTQDEFWYMTKPVELKHAPTKSPLISSDDFDNKNYTFGFQEVACKIQSM
;
A
#
# COMPACT_ATOMS: atom_id res chain seq x y z
N ALA A 1 27.24 7.75 14.53
CA ALA A 1 25.89 7.14 14.68
C ALA A 1 25.10 7.46 13.42
N LEU A 2 24.65 6.44 12.67
CA LEU A 2 23.77 6.68 11.52
C LEU A 2 22.48 7.31 12.06
N CYS A 3 22.19 8.54 11.65
CA CYS A 3 20.96 9.23 12.01
C CYS A 3 19.80 8.37 11.46
N LYS A 4 19.00 7.76 12.35
CA LYS A 4 17.81 7.03 11.91
C LYS A 4 16.80 8.05 11.41
N LEU A 5 16.65 8.16 10.09
CA LEU A 5 15.69 9.09 9.48
C LEU A 5 14.26 8.60 9.77
N GLN A 6 13.52 9.37 10.56
CA GLN A 6 12.10 9.12 10.82
C GLN A 6 11.28 9.40 9.58
N VAL A 7 10.28 8.55 9.32
CA VAL A 7 9.27 8.81 8.31
C VAL A 7 8.29 9.82 8.87
N THR A 8 8.04 10.88 8.11
CA THR A 8 7.08 11.95 8.46
C THR A 8 5.91 11.97 7.48
N TYR A 9 4.80 12.60 7.86
CA TYR A 9 3.77 12.96 6.89
C TYR A 9 4.35 13.91 5.84
N GLY A 10 4.25 13.51 4.57
CA GLY A 10 4.89 14.19 3.44
C GLY A 10 6.14 13.51 2.91
N SER A 11 6.75 12.60 3.68
CA SER A 11 7.87 11.79 3.22
C SER A 11 7.49 11.01 1.96
N VAL A 12 8.41 11.00 1.00
CA VAL A 12 8.32 10.14 -0.19
C VAL A 12 9.16 8.91 0.07
N ILE A 13 8.52 7.75 -0.01
CA ILE A 13 9.09 6.46 0.36
C ILE A 13 8.92 5.45 -0.77
N GLN A 14 9.74 4.40 -0.72
CA GLN A 14 9.57 3.19 -1.49
C GLN A 14 9.56 2.02 -0.52
N LEU A 15 8.58 1.13 -0.66
CA LEU A 15 8.41 0.01 0.25
C LEU A 15 8.94 -1.26 -0.42
N GLN A 16 10.00 -1.83 0.14
CA GLN A 16 10.56 -3.09 -0.31
C GLN A 16 10.00 -4.24 0.53
N HIS A 17 9.38 -5.22 -0.13
CA HIS A 17 8.91 -6.44 0.52
C HIS A 17 10.11 -7.22 1.05
N VAL A 18 10.14 -7.46 2.36
CA VAL A 18 11.32 -7.99 3.07
C VAL A 18 11.79 -9.34 2.52
N PRO A 19 10.92 -10.33 2.27
CA PRO A 19 11.32 -11.63 1.73
C PRO A 19 11.78 -11.57 0.28
N THR A 20 10.99 -10.94 -0.61
CA THR A 20 11.17 -11.05 -2.07
C THR A 20 12.02 -9.94 -2.66
N LYS A 21 12.35 -8.91 -1.87
CA LYS A 21 13.11 -7.72 -2.27
C LYS A 21 12.47 -6.87 -3.38
N ARG A 22 11.22 -7.17 -3.74
CA ARG A 22 10.44 -6.39 -4.70
C ARG A 22 9.82 -5.15 -4.08
N PHE A 23 9.61 -4.12 -4.89
CA PHE A 23 9.08 -2.83 -4.48
C PHE A 23 7.59 -2.74 -4.76
N LEU A 24 6.82 -2.24 -3.79
CA LEU A 24 5.40 -1.92 -3.98
C LEU A 24 5.25 -0.88 -5.09
N SER A 25 4.50 -1.22 -6.13
CA SER A 25 4.31 -0.38 -7.31
C SER A 25 2.84 -0.25 -7.69
N ALA A 26 2.44 0.97 -8.03
CA ALA A 26 1.18 1.20 -8.72
C ALA A 26 1.28 0.74 -10.18
N THR A 27 0.12 0.60 -10.82
CA THR A 27 0.03 0.41 -12.27
C THR A 27 -1.06 1.29 -12.88
N ASN A 28 -1.07 1.38 -14.21
CA ASN A 28 -2.20 1.88 -15.00
C ASN A 28 -3.02 0.73 -15.64
N PHE A 29 -2.74 -0.52 -15.27
CA PHE A 29 -3.53 -1.67 -15.69
C PHE A 29 -4.64 -1.90 -14.68
N LYS A 30 -5.82 -2.28 -15.16
CA LYS A 30 -6.96 -2.61 -14.29
C LYS A 30 -6.95 -4.09 -13.93
N TYR A 31 -7.57 -4.46 -12.81
CA TYR A 31 -8.01 -5.84 -12.63
C TYR A 31 -9.08 -6.17 -13.66
N PHE A 32 -9.01 -7.37 -14.23
CA PHE A 32 -9.94 -7.83 -15.27
C PHE A 32 -10.40 -9.27 -15.07
N HIS A 33 -10.12 -9.88 -13.91
CA HIS A 33 -10.75 -11.15 -13.56
C HIS A 33 -12.24 -10.94 -13.25
N PRO A 34 -13.10 -11.96 -13.44
CA PRO A 34 -14.56 -11.80 -13.39
C PRO A 34 -15.11 -11.22 -12.07
N SER A 35 -14.45 -11.50 -10.94
CA SER A 35 -14.83 -11.05 -9.59
C SER A 35 -14.12 -9.78 -9.12
N SER A 36 -13.39 -9.10 -10.00
CA SER A 36 -12.57 -7.94 -9.63
C SER A 36 -13.40 -6.68 -9.42
N SER A 37 -12.81 -5.69 -8.77
CA SER A 37 -13.39 -4.34 -8.66
C SER A 37 -13.35 -3.56 -9.98
N GLY A 38 -12.52 -3.99 -10.95
CA GLY A 38 -12.18 -3.22 -12.15
C GLY A 38 -11.27 -2.01 -11.88
N GLN A 39 -10.74 -1.85 -10.66
CA GLN A 39 -9.81 -0.79 -10.29
C GLN A 39 -8.38 -1.10 -10.77
N HIS A 40 -7.48 -0.12 -10.67
CA HIS A 40 -6.10 -0.29 -11.11
C HIS A 40 -5.33 -1.20 -10.16
N GLN A 41 -4.47 -2.06 -10.71
CA GLN A 41 -3.71 -3.04 -9.94
C GLN A 41 -2.57 -2.36 -9.16
N VAL A 42 -2.23 -2.98 -8.04
CA VAL A 42 -0.99 -2.78 -7.31
C VAL A 42 -0.20 -4.10 -7.33
N ILE A 43 1.08 -4.01 -7.65
CA ILE A 43 1.98 -5.16 -7.82
C ILE A 43 3.29 -4.91 -7.08
N ALA A 44 4.10 -5.95 -6.93
CA ALA A 44 5.49 -5.84 -6.50
C ALA A 44 6.44 -6.10 -7.68
N VAL A 45 7.41 -5.20 -7.88
CA VAL A 45 8.34 -5.21 -9.02
C VAL A 45 9.81 -5.26 -8.58
N ASP A 46 10.70 -5.82 -9.39
CA ASP A 46 12.13 -5.89 -9.05
C ASP A 46 12.85 -4.53 -9.20
N GLN A 47 12.39 -3.69 -10.14
CA GLN A 47 13.03 -2.43 -10.47
C GLN A 47 12.26 -1.24 -9.91
N GLN A 48 12.99 -0.29 -9.34
CA GLN A 48 12.45 0.97 -8.88
C GLN A 48 12.24 1.93 -10.03
N ASP A 49 11.06 2.52 -10.12
CA ASP A 49 10.74 3.59 -11.05
C ASP A 49 9.76 4.61 -10.43
N GLY A 50 9.21 5.51 -11.24
CA GLY A 50 8.23 6.49 -10.77
C GLY A 50 6.98 5.89 -10.11
N TYR A 51 6.54 4.70 -10.51
CA TYR A 51 5.37 4.02 -9.95
C TYR A 51 5.63 3.38 -8.59
N THR A 52 6.90 3.26 -8.17
CA THR A 52 7.26 2.76 -6.83
C THR A 52 7.28 3.84 -5.74
N HIS A 53 7.09 5.12 -6.10
CA HIS A 53 7.16 6.24 -5.16
C HIS A 53 5.80 6.54 -4.52
N TRP A 54 5.75 6.44 -3.20
CA TRP A 54 4.56 6.69 -2.40
C TRP A 54 4.79 7.84 -1.44
N ARG A 55 3.86 8.79 -1.36
CA ARG A 55 3.85 9.84 -0.34
C ARG A 55 3.02 9.39 0.85
N VAL A 56 3.59 9.54 2.04
CA VAL A 56 2.88 9.30 3.31
C VAL A 56 1.93 10.47 3.57
N MET A 57 0.64 10.17 3.59
CA MET A 57 -0.44 11.15 3.75
C MET A 57 -1.20 10.90 5.06
N PRO A 58 -1.84 11.93 5.66
CA PRO A 58 -2.75 11.75 6.78
C PRO A 58 -3.91 10.83 6.42
N ARG A 59 -4.48 10.15 7.43
CA ARG A 59 -5.74 9.39 7.27
C ARG A 59 -6.85 10.25 6.66
N SER A 60 -7.83 9.60 6.04
CA SER A 60 -9.03 10.29 5.54
C SER A 60 -9.69 11.14 6.63
N GLY A 61 -10.07 12.38 6.29
CA GLY A 61 -10.67 13.36 7.21
C GLY A 61 -9.69 14.10 8.13
N GLN A 62 -8.41 13.74 8.19
CA GLN A 62 -7.41 14.50 8.96
C GLN A 62 -6.77 15.60 8.11
N ARG A 63 -6.71 16.82 8.66
CA ARG A 63 -6.17 18.00 7.98
C ARG A 63 -4.66 17.90 7.84
N TRP A 64 -4.17 18.10 6.63
CA TRP A 64 -2.74 18.00 6.26
C TRP A 64 -1.86 18.98 7.04
N GLU A 65 -2.33 20.21 7.20
CA GLU A 65 -1.61 21.35 7.78
C GLU A 65 -1.31 21.14 9.26
N LEU A 66 -2.06 20.24 9.92
CA LEU A 66 -1.89 19.92 11.33
C LEU A 66 -0.81 18.86 11.57
N VAL A 67 -0.44 18.10 10.54
CA VAL A 67 0.46 16.94 10.71
C VAL A 67 1.61 16.89 9.72
N LYS A 68 1.66 17.79 8.73
CA LYS A 68 2.79 17.89 7.81
C LYS A 68 4.11 17.94 8.58
N ASP A 69 5.10 17.17 8.12
CA ASP A 69 6.44 17.04 8.69
C ASP A 69 6.49 16.44 10.11
N VAL A 70 5.35 16.01 10.67
CA VAL A 70 5.32 15.29 11.95
C VAL A 70 5.74 13.83 11.76
N PRO A 71 6.63 13.27 12.61
CA PRO A 71 7.00 11.86 12.58
C PRO A 71 5.81 10.91 12.79
N VAL A 72 5.75 9.84 11.99
CA VAL A 72 4.69 8.83 12.09
C VAL A 72 5.00 7.87 13.24
N LYS A 73 4.09 7.81 14.22
CA LYS A 73 4.17 6.88 15.35
C LYS A 73 3.67 5.50 14.99
N ASN A 74 4.15 4.49 15.70
CA ASN A 74 3.58 3.15 15.67
C ASN A 74 2.10 3.18 16.08
N GLY A 75 1.25 2.54 15.30
CA GLY A 75 -0.20 2.52 15.48
C GLY A 75 -0.95 3.68 14.83
N GLU A 76 -0.27 4.66 14.26
CA GLU A 76 -0.92 5.74 13.51
C GLU A 76 -1.55 5.24 12.22
N VAL A 77 -2.59 5.95 11.80
CA VAL A 77 -3.33 5.66 10.56
C VAL A 77 -2.88 6.64 9.49
N ILE A 78 -2.41 6.11 8.37
CA ILE A 78 -1.92 6.88 7.23
C ILE A 78 -2.68 6.50 5.96
N ARG A 79 -2.44 7.24 4.89
CA ARG A 79 -2.68 6.81 3.51
C ARG A 79 -1.37 6.83 2.74
N LEU A 80 -1.30 6.06 1.67
CA LEU A 80 -0.16 6.07 0.74
C LEU A 80 -0.63 6.54 -0.63
N LEU A 81 -0.18 7.73 -1.04
CA LEU A 81 -0.50 8.32 -2.33
C LEU A 81 0.62 8.02 -3.32
N ASN A 82 0.33 7.30 -4.40
CA ASN A 82 1.31 7.09 -5.46
C ASN A 82 1.58 8.39 -6.23
N LEU A 83 2.85 8.77 -6.37
CA LEU A 83 3.21 10.05 -7.00
C LEU A 83 3.06 10.05 -8.52
N ARG A 84 3.12 8.89 -9.16
CA ARG A 84 3.04 8.80 -10.62
C ARG A 84 1.59 8.80 -11.11
N THR A 85 0.68 8.20 -10.34
CA THR A 85 -0.73 8.08 -10.72
C THR A 85 -1.67 8.99 -9.94
N SER A 86 -1.20 9.65 -8.88
CA SER A 86 -2.03 10.46 -7.97
C SER A 86 -3.20 9.70 -7.36
N ARG A 87 -3.01 8.39 -7.10
CA ARG A 87 -4.02 7.46 -6.57
C ARG A 87 -3.56 6.85 -5.25
N ASN A 88 -4.50 6.44 -4.40
CA ASN A 88 -4.21 5.88 -3.08
C ASN A 88 -4.05 4.35 -3.15
N LEU A 89 -3.17 3.82 -2.29
CA LEU A 89 -3.20 2.41 -1.94
C LEU A 89 -4.51 2.11 -1.20
N HIS A 90 -5.30 1.20 -1.74
CA HIS A 90 -6.68 0.98 -1.32
C HIS A 90 -6.98 -0.51 -1.20
N SER A 91 -7.87 -0.87 -0.29
CA SER A 91 -8.43 -2.21 -0.23
C SER A 91 -9.87 -2.13 0.28
N HIS A 92 -10.69 -3.12 -0.04
CA HIS A 92 -12.11 -3.09 0.28
C HIS A 92 -12.61 -4.49 0.59
N ASP A 93 -13.76 -4.57 1.26
CA ASP A 93 -14.46 -5.84 1.41
C ASP A 93 -15.03 -6.30 0.07
N GLY A 94 -14.90 -7.60 -0.24
CA GLY A 94 -15.50 -8.20 -1.44
C GLY A 94 -14.47 -8.83 -2.37
N PRO A 95 -14.03 -8.15 -3.46
CA PRO A 95 -13.25 -8.77 -4.53
C PRO A 95 -12.10 -9.63 -4.02
N ILE A 96 -12.23 -10.93 -4.28
CA ILE A 96 -11.23 -11.93 -3.95
C ILE A 96 -10.44 -12.24 -5.20
N SER A 97 -9.12 -12.11 -5.08
CA SER A 97 -8.20 -12.46 -6.15
C SER A 97 -8.26 -13.97 -6.42
N PRO A 98 -8.37 -14.41 -7.68
CA PRO A 98 -8.26 -15.82 -8.01
C PRO A 98 -6.86 -16.39 -7.79
N LEU A 99 -5.82 -15.54 -7.64
CA LEU A 99 -4.42 -15.95 -7.45
C LEU A 99 -4.16 -16.25 -5.97
N SER A 100 -4.07 -15.21 -5.14
CA SER A 100 -3.74 -15.35 -3.71
C SER A 100 -4.88 -15.88 -2.85
N LYS A 101 -6.12 -15.88 -3.36
CA LYS A 101 -7.35 -16.11 -2.58
C LYS A 101 -7.53 -15.11 -1.43
N GLN A 102 -6.96 -13.92 -1.58
CA GLN A 102 -7.05 -12.83 -0.62
C GLN A 102 -7.84 -11.66 -1.20
N ARG A 103 -8.10 -10.62 -0.39
CA ARG A 103 -8.78 -9.41 -0.88
C ARG A 103 -7.87 -8.61 -1.80
N GLU A 104 -8.46 -8.03 -2.83
CA GLU A 104 -7.79 -7.14 -3.76
C GLU A 104 -7.16 -5.92 -3.03
N VAL A 105 -6.00 -5.49 -3.52
CA VAL A 105 -5.38 -4.21 -3.17
C VAL A 105 -5.19 -3.42 -4.45
N SER A 106 -5.78 -2.24 -4.51
CA SER A 106 -5.90 -1.46 -5.72
C SER A 106 -5.24 -0.10 -5.57
N ASN A 107 -5.00 0.51 -6.72
CA ASN A 107 -4.55 1.89 -6.87
C ASN A 107 -5.79 2.73 -7.20
N PHE A 108 -6.45 3.25 -6.17
CA PHE A 108 -7.81 3.80 -6.24
C PHE A 108 -7.84 5.33 -6.24
N GLY A 109 -8.94 5.87 -6.78
CA GLY A 109 -9.21 7.29 -6.89
C GLY A 109 -8.87 7.86 -8.27
N GLU A 110 -9.12 9.16 -8.38
CA GLU A 110 -8.79 9.99 -9.53
C GLU A 110 -7.69 10.99 -9.15
N GLU A 111 -7.19 11.72 -10.14
CA GLU A 111 -6.27 12.82 -9.90
C GLU A 111 -6.97 13.85 -8.99
N TYR A 112 -6.55 13.92 -7.72
CA TYR A 112 -7.07 14.84 -6.69
C TYR A 112 -8.50 14.57 -6.18
N GLY A 113 -9.11 13.39 -6.42
CA GLY A 113 -10.50 13.13 -6.03
C GLY A 113 -10.81 11.67 -5.70
N SER A 114 -11.59 11.46 -4.64
CA SER A 114 -11.95 10.19 -3.97
C SER A 114 -10.91 9.70 -2.95
N ILE A 115 -11.14 10.10 -1.70
CA ILE A 115 -10.44 9.58 -0.52
C ILE A 115 -11.51 9.10 0.46
N ASP A 116 -11.41 7.87 0.93
CA ASP A 116 -12.34 7.31 1.90
C ASP A 116 -11.61 6.51 3.00
N SER A 117 -12.36 5.78 3.83
CA SER A 117 -11.78 4.98 4.90
C SER A 117 -11.01 3.75 4.44
N ASN A 118 -11.20 3.32 3.18
CA ASN A 118 -10.56 2.14 2.59
C ASN A 118 -9.15 2.45 2.06
N ASP A 119 -8.76 3.72 2.05
CA ASP A 119 -7.37 4.15 1.81
C ASP A 119 -6.50 4.11 3.07
N ASN A 120 -7.10 3.87 4.24
CA ASN A 120 -6.44 4.00 5.53
C ASN A 120 -5.68 2.72 5.92
N TRP A 121 -4.40 2.89 6.25
CA TRP A 121 -3.49 1.83 6.69
C TRP A 121 -2.90 2.18 8.05
N VAL A 122 -2.99 1.24 9.00
CA VAL A 122 -2.33 1.33 10.30
C VAL A 122 -0.87 0.94 10.14
N VAL A 123 0.04 1.82 10.56
CA VAL A 123 1.47 1.56 10.62
C VAL A 123 1.77 0.69 11.83
N LYS A 124 2.44 -0.44 11.62
CA LYS A 124 2.95 -1.31 12.69
C LYS A 124 4.46 -1.45 12.56
N THR A 125 5.19 -1.07 13.60
CA THR A 125 6.65 -1.17 13.69
C THR A 125 7.05 -1.66 15.09
N GLN A 126 8.33 -1.98 15.28
CA GLN A 126 8.88 -2.38 16.59
C GLN A 126 9.28 -1.18 17.46
N ASP A 127 9.60 -0.05 16.84
CA ASP A 127 10.00 1.18 17.54
C ASP A 127 8.78 2.08 17.85
N GLU A 128 8.97 3.16 18.61
CA GLU A 128 7.91 4.16 18.87
C GLU A 128 7.49 4.88 17.58
N PHE A 129 8.45 5.13 16.69
CA PHE A 129 8.26 5.81 15.41
C PHE A 129 8.65 4.90 14.25
N TRP A 130 8.12 5.19 13.08
CA TRP A 130 8.55 4.54 11.85
C TRP A 130 9.84 5.18 11.33
N TYR A 131 10.85 4.35 11.07
CA TYR A 131 12.15 4.75 10.52
C TYR A 131 12.37 4.15 9.13
N MET A 132 12.97 4.93 8.22
CA MET A 132 13.18 4.55 6.81
C MET A 132 13.90 3.21 6.60
N THR A 133 14.81 2.84 7.51
CA THR A 133 15.62 1.62 7.40
C THR A 133 15.09 0.47 8.27
N LYS A 134 13.87 0.58 8.80
CA LYS A 134 13.27 -0.43 9.69
C LYS A 134 12.05 -1.06 9.03
N PRO A 135 11.83 -2.38 9.23
CA PRO A 135 10.64 -3.05 8.74
C PRO A 135 9.35 -2.41 9.27
N VAL A 136 8.32 -2.41 8.44
CA VAL A 136 6.97 -1.95 8.77
C VAL A 136 5.97 -2.97 8.25
N GLU A 137 4.90 -3.21 9.01
CA GLU A 137 3.69 -3.88 8.55
C GLU A 137 2.61 -2.81 8.35
N LEU A 138 1.92 -2.86 7.21
CA LEU A 138 0.77 -2.02 6.91
C LEU A 138 -0.49 -2.86 7.06
N LYS A 139 -1.40 -2.45 7.96
CA LYS A 139 -2.68 -3.13 8.16
C LYS A 139 -3.82 -2.27 7.67
N HIS A 140 -4.62 -2.77 6.75
CA HIS A 140 -5.81 -2.09 6.26
C HIS A 140 -6.74 -1.80 7.45
N ALA A 141 -7.05 -0.53 7.71
CA ALA A 141 -7.68 -0.12 8.96
C ALA A 141 -9.12 -0.66 9.13
N PRO A 142 -10.01 -0.61 8.13
CA PRO A 142 -11.36 -1.19 8.21
C PRO A 142 -11.35 -2.69 8.48
N THR A 143 -10.57 -3.46 7.70
CA THR A 143 -10.55 -4.93 7.78
C THR A 143 -9.55 -5.49 8.80
N LYS A 144 -8.77 -4.62 9.44
CA LYS A 144 -7.69 -4.94 10.39
C LYS A 144 -6.64 -5.90 9.86
N SER A 145 -6.51 -6.02 8.55
CA SER A 145 -5.79 -7.11 7.89
C SER A 145 -4.50 -6.64 7.22
N PRO A 146 -3.42 -7.44 7.22
CA PRO A 146 -2.14 -7.02 6.68
C PRO A 146 -2.12 -6.97 5.15
N LEU A 147 -1.38 -5.99 4.62
CA LEU A 147 -0.87 -5.99 3.26
C LEU A 147 0.17 -7.12 3.12
N ILE A 148 0.00 -7.98 2.13
CA ILE A 148 0.85 -9.15 1.91
C ILE A 148 1.21 -9.31 0.43
N SER A 149 2.28 -10.05 0.19
CA SER A 149 2.71 -10.49 -1.12
C SER A 149 3.53 -11.78 -0.99
N SER A 150 3.62 -12.59 -2.04
CA SER A 150 4.37 -13.86 -2.06
C SER A 150 4.90 -14.16 -3.45
N ASP A 151 6.01 -14.88 -3.56
CA ASP A 151 6.56 -15.35 -4.85
C ASP A 151 5.61 -16.28 -5.59
N ASP A 152 4.66 -16.90 -4.90
CA ASP A 152 3.63 -17.75 -5.51
C ASP A 152 2.41 -16.95 -6.01
N PHE A 153 2.40 -15.62 -5.86
CA PHE A 153 1.26 -14.78 -6.22
C PHE A 153 1.45 -14.08 -7.58
N ASP A 154 2.03 -14.73 -8.58
CA ASP A 154 2.13 -14.19 -9.93
C ASP A 154 1.33 -15.01 -10.95
N ASN A 155 0.85 -14.34 -12.00
CA ASN A 155 0.21 -15.00 -13.12
C ASN A 155 0.32 -14.16 -14.40
N LYS A 156 0.78 -14.76 -15.49
CA LYS A 156 0.91 -14.08 -16.79
C LYS A 156 -0.41 -13.51 -17.33
N ASN A 157 -1.53 -14.16 -17.01
CA ASN A 157 -2.84 -13.78 -17.50
C ASN A 157 -3.55 -12.77 -16.60
N TYR A 158 -3.12 -12.53 -15.36
CA TYR A 158 -3.84 -11.62 -14.46
C TYR A 158 -2.99 -10.46 -13.96
N THR A 159 -1.71 -10.70 -13.69
CA THR A 159 -0.76 -9.70 -13.19
C THR A 159 0.37 -9.47 -14.18
N PHE A 160 0.26 -9.94 -15.42
CA PHE A 160 1.31 -9.87 -16.45
C PHE A 160 2.64 -10.52 -16.01
N GLY A 161 2.58 -11.46 -15.06
CA GLY A 161 3.75 -12.13 -14.48
C GLY A 161 4.43 -11.33 -13.36
N PHE A 162 3.86 -10.19 -12.96
CA PHE A 162 4.30 -9.48 -11.76
C PHE A 162 3.70 -10.11 -10.50
N GLN A 163 4.40 -9.94 -9.39
CA GLN A 163 3.97 -10.43 -8.09
C GLN A 163 2.79 -9.60 -7.58
N GLU A 164 1.68 -10.26 -7.25
CA GLU A 164 0.48 -9.63 -6.71
C GLU A 164 0.73 -9.08 -5.30
N VAL A 165 0.09 -7.96 -5.03
CA VAL A 165 -0.08 -7.41 -3.69
C VAL A 165 -1.54 -7.57 -3.29
N ALA A 166 -1.79 -8.07 -2.09
CA ALA A 166 -3.13 -8.39 -1.62
C ALA A 166 -3.31 -8.05 -0.14
N CYS A 167 -4.56 -8.00 0.32
CA CYS A 167 -4.89 -7.79 1.73
C CYS A 167 -5.40 -9.11 2.32
N LYS A 168 -4.66 -9.64 3.30
CA LYS A 168 -4.89 -11.00 3.83
C LYS A 168 -6.28 -11.12 4.45
N ILE A 169 -7.02 -12.18 4.12
CA ILE A 169 -8.23 -12.55 4.84
C ILE A 169 -7.81 -13.17 6.17
N GLN A 170 -8.31 -12.64 7.28
CA GLN A 170 -8.18 -13.31 8.56
C GLN A 170 -9.10 -14.53 8.55
N SER A 171 -8.54 -15.72 8.75
CA SER A 171 -9.32 -16.90 9.08
C SER A 171 -10.10 -16.63 10.36
N MET A 172 -11.40 -16.94 10.36
CA MET A 172 -12.20 -17.01 11.58
C MET A 172 -11.60 -17.99 12.59
#